data_AF-A0A0A2F029-F1
#
_entry.id   AF-A0A0A2F029-F1
#
_cell.length_a   1.000
_cell.length_b   1.000
_cell.length_c   1.000
_cell.angle_alpha   90.00
_cell.angle_beta   90.00
_cell.angle_gamma   90.00
#
_symmetry.space_group_name_H-M   'P 1'
#
loop_
_entity.id
_entity.type
_entity.pdbx_description
1 polymer ?
#
loop_
_entity_poly.entity_id
_entity_poly.type
_entity_poly.pdbx_seq_one_letter_code
_entity_poly.pdbx_strand_id
1 'polypeptide(L)'
;MSDCPFRYQGQYEDQETGLYYNRFRYYSPDSGIYISQDPIGLAGGMRLYNYVHDSNVWTDILGLYENVVFPKDKVITQVTIQMQGDRKLDFKAANAEAGLNGVRGNPTIDAHRQMYGDVTWHHATYDPKTNTAIMQLVRTSDHEASLPHQGSVKEFEDATGTKYGSADAKEKAKKLNSH
;
A
#
# COMPACT_ATOMS: atom_id res chain seq x y z
N MET A 1 -5.83 -6.76 40.12
CA MET A 1 -6.64 -6.76 38.88
C MET A 1 -5.67 -7.07 37.76
N SER A 2 -5.99 -8.02 36.87
CA SER A 2 -5.11 -8.31 35.73
C SER A 2 -5.29 -7.17 34.73
N ASP A 3 -4.37 -6.21 34.72
CA ASP A 3 -4.37 -5.16 33.72
C ASP A 3 -4.18 -5.81 32.35
N CYS A 4 -5.09 -5.53 31.42
CA CYS A 4 -4.89 -5.87 30.02
C CYS A 4 -3.82 -4.89 29.49
N PRO A 5 -2.62 -5.34 29.09
CA PRO A 5 -1.56 -4.43 28.65
C PRO A 5 -1.74 -3.97 27.20
N PHE A 6 -2.71 -4.53 26.48
CA PHE A 6 -2.99 -4.13 25.11
C PHE A 6 -3.75 -2.81 25.05
N ARG A 7 -3.36 -1.92 24.13
CA ARG A 7 -3.99 -0.61 23.90
C ARG A 7 -4.60 -0.57 22.50
N TYR A 8 -4.29 0.43 21.68
CA TYR A 8 -4.66 0.37 20.25
C TYR A 8 -3.95 -0.77 19.53
N GLN A 9 -4.38 -1.09 18.32
CA GLN A 9 -3.81 -2.18 17.53
C GLN A 9 -2.27 -2.05 17.43
N GLY A 10 -1.55 -3.06 17.88
CA GLY A 10 -0.08 -3.09 17.91
C GLY A 10 0.59 -2.46 19.14
N GLN A 11 -0.16 -1.79 20.01
CA GLN A 11 0.37 -1.12 21.20
C GLN A 11 0.35 -2.03 22.43
N TYR A 12 1.48 -2.04 23.13
CA TYR A 12 1.63 -2.64 24.45
C TYR A 12 1.99 -1.56 25.47
N GLU A 13 1.22 -1.44 26.55
CA GLU A 13 1.56 -0.51 27.62
C GLU A 13 2.78 -0.99 28.39
N ASP A 14 3.78 -0.14 28.46
CA ASP A 14 4.87 -0.25 29.42
C ASP A 14 4.43 0.40 30.74
N GLN A 15 4.14 -0.44 31.75
CA GLN A 15 3.63 0.01 33.04
C GLN A 15 4.65 0.82 33.86
N GLU A 16 5.95 0.69 33.57
CA GLU A 16 6.99 1.44 34.28
C GLU A 16 6.99 2.92 33.86
N THR A 17 6.68 3.18 32.59
CA THR A 17 6.75 4.52 31.99
C THR A 17 5.38 5.12 31.69
N GLY A 18 4.32 4.32 31.62
CA GLY A 18 2.99 4.72 31.15
C GLY A 18 2.92 4.97 29.63
N LEU A 19 3.99 4.67 28.90
CA LEU A 19 4.07 4.83 27.45
C LEU A 19 3.59 3.57 26.73
N TYR A 20 3.14 3.74 25.49
CA TYR A 20 2.67 2.63 24.66
C TYR A 20 3.76 2.25 23.65
N TYR A 21 4.30 1.05 23.79
CA TYR A 21 5.29 0.49 22.90
C TYR A 21 4.67 0.02 21.59
N ASN A 22 5.16 0.58 20.49
CA ASN A 22 4.86 0.24 19.11
C ASN A 22 6.15 -0.15 18.39
N ARG A 23 6.67 -1.36 18.67
CA ARG A 23 7.83 -2.04 18.05
C ARG A 23 9.11 -1.19 17.90
N PHE A 24 9.08 -0.14 17.09
CA PHE A 24 10.19 0.77 16.84
C PHE A 24 10.10 2.09 17.61
N ARG A 25 8.94 2.44 18.21
CA ARG A 25 8.74 3.72 18.90
C ARG A 25 7.87 3.59 20.14
N TYR A 26 8.02 4.54 21.06
CA TYR A 26 7.14 4.73 22.22
C TYR A 26 6.17 5.90 21.96
N TYR A 27 4.90 5.64 22.22
CA TYR A 27 3.79 6.59 22.06
C TYR A 27 3.34 7.12 23.42
N SER A 28 3.18 8.44 23.53
CA SER A 28 2.63 9.11 24.71
C SER A 28 1.11 9.25 24.56
N PRO A 29 0.30 8.56 25.37
CA PRO A 29 -1.16 8.75 25.36
C PRO A 29 -1.59 10.15 25.76
N ASP A 30 -0.83 10.80 26.66
CA ASP A 30 -1.13 12.15 27.14
C ASP A 30 -0.97 13.20 26.05
N SER A 31 0.05 13.04 25.20
CA SER A 31 0.38 14.01 24.15
C SER A 31 -0.15 13.61 22.77
N GLY A 32 -0.60 12.38 22.60
CA GLY A 32 -1.13 11.87 21.33
C GLY A 32 -0.08 11.64 20.23
N ILE A 33 1.21 11.58 20.58
CA ILE A 33 2.34 11.53 19.63
C ILE A 33 3.41 10.52 20.07
N TYR A 34 4.29 10.13 19.14
CA TYR A 34 5.52 9.43 19.49
C TYR A 34 6.50 10.36 20.21
N ILE A 35 7.25 9.83 21.18
CA ILE A 35 8.27 10.59 21.92
C ILE A 35 9.62 10.62 21.20
N SER A 36 9.79 9.85 20.13
CA SER A 36 10.97 9.81 19.29
C SER A 36 10.60 10.13 17.84
N GLN A 37 11.52 10.81 17.14
CA GLN A 37 11.41 11.06 15.71
C GLN A 37 11.27 9.75 14.92
N ASP A 38 10.53 9.80 13.82
CA ASP A 38 10.39 8.69 12.89
C ASP A 38 11.76 8.18 12.40
N PRO A 39 12.10 6.89 12.59
CA PRO A 39 13.36 6.31 12.13
C PRO A 39 13.58 6.41 10.62
N ILE A 40 12.52 6.49 9.81
CA ILE A 40 12.63 6.72 8.36
C ILE A 40 12.60 8.21 7.99
N GLY A 41 12.58 9.09 8.99
CA GLY A 41 12.67 10.55 8.82
C GLY A 41 11.52 11.09 7.98
N LEU A 42 11.83 12.00 7.05
CA LEU A 42 10.83 12.62 6.17
C LEU A 42 10.12 11.63 5.24
N ALA A 43 10.62 10.39 5.11
CA ALA A 43 9.93 9.35 4.36
C ALA A 43 8.64 8.89 5.06
N GLY A 44 8.54 9.05 6.39
CA GLY A 44 7.33 8.82 7.19
C GLY A 44 6.35 10.00 7.19
N GLY A 45 6.58 11.01 6.35
CA GLY A 45 5.77 12.22 6.26
C GLY A 45 6.40 13.44 6.91
N MET A 46 5.75 14.60 6.77
CA MET A 46 6.26 15.87 7.31
C MET A 46 6.18 15.97 8.83
N ARG A 47 5.34 15.14 9.47
CA ARG A 47 5.12 15.16 10.92
C ARG A 47 5.89 14.03 11.58
N LEU A 48 7.14 14.34 11.93
CA LEU A 48 8.14 13.41 12.45
C LEU A 48 7.77 12.66 13.74
N TYR A 49 6.73 13.09 14.46
CA TYR A 49 6.29 12.52 15.73
C TYR A 49 4.85 11.97 15.68
N ASN A 50 4.18 12.01 14.53
CA ASN A 50 2.77 11.64 14.45
C ASN A 50 2.57 10.12 14.57
N TYR A 51 1.48 9.70 15.24
CA TYR A 51 1.09 8.29 15.31
C TYR A 51 0.46 7.80 13.98
N VAL A 52 -0.59 8.49 13.52
CA VAL A 52 -1.25 8.29 12.21
C VAL A 52 -1.90 9.62 11.77
N HIS A 53 -2.23 9.75 10.49
CA HIS A 53 -2.94 10.93 9.96
C HIS A 53 -4.40 11.02 10.45
N ASP A 54 -5.10 9.88 10.60
CA ASP A 54 -6.41 9.77 11.25
C ASP A 54 -6.54 8.41 11.96
N SER A 55 -6.65 8.42 13.29
CA SER A 55 -6.73 7.23 14.13
C SER A 55 -8.05 6.47 14.05
N ASN A 56 -9.09 7.05 13.42
CA ASN A 56 -10.39 6.40 13.27
C ASN A 56 -10.52 5.57 11.99
N VAL A 57 -9.61 5.77 11.03
CA VAL A 57 -9.66 5.11 9.72
C VAL A 57 -8.38 4.31 9.42
N TRP A 58 -7.25 4.64 10.04
CA TRP A 58 -5.93 4.10 9.67
C TRP A 58 -5.29 3.38 10.86
N THR A 59 -4.80 2.16 10.61
CA THR A 59 -3.96 1.44 11.57
C THR A 59 -2.56 1.28 10.99
N ASP A 60 -1.57 1.91 11.62
CA ASP A 60 -0.16 1.77 11.26
C ASP A 60 0.47 0.59 12.04
N ILE A 61 0.26 -0.62 11.51
CA ILE A 61 0.66 -1.89 12.15
C ILE A 61 2.19 -2.06 12.16
N LEU A 62 2.91 -1.41 11.25
CA LEU A 62 4.34 -1.64 11.01
C LEU A 62 5.23 -0.40 11.21
N GLY A 63 4.65 0.79 11.34
CA GLY A 63 5.39 2.04 11.49
C GLY A 63 5.91 2.63 10.17
N LEU A 64 5.47 2.12 9.01
CA LEU A 64 6.13 2.31 7.72
C LEU A 64 5.12 2.27 6.55
N TYR A 65 5.20 3.30 5.70
CA TYR A 65 4.50 3.50 4.42
C TYR A 65 2.95 3.56 4.47
N GLU A 66 2.38 4.70 4.07
CA GLU A 66 0.94 4.89 3.92
C GLU A 66 0.41 4.25 2.62
N ASN A 67 0.22 2.92 2.63
CA ASN A 67 -0.54 2.25 1.57
C ASN A 67 -2.02 2.66 1.65
N VAL A 68 -2.57 3.10 0.53
CA VAL A 68 -4.01 3.36 0.43
C VAL A 68 -4.70 2.07 0.01
N VAL A 69 -5.71 1.65 0.76
CA VAL A 69 -6.62 0.58 0.34
C VAL A 69 -8.00 1.18 0.29
N PHE A 70 -8.58 1.26 -0.90
CA PHE A 70 -9.91 1.84 -1.06
C PHE A 70 -10.97 0.90 -0.47
N PRO A 71 -11.99 1.47 0.21
CA PRO A 71 -13.09 0.68 0.75
C PRO A 71 -13.95 0.10 -0.39
N LYS A 72 -14.67 -1.00 -0.11
CA LYS A 72 -15.38 -1.78 -1.13
C LYS A 72 -16.39 -0.97 -1.95
N ASP A 73 -16.99 0.06 -1.38
CA ASP A 73 -17.96 0.95 -2.06
C ASP A 73 -17.30 1.86 -3.11
N LYS A 74 -15.98 2.07 -3.02
CA LYS A 74 -15.17 2.85 -3.96
C LYS A 74 -14.45 1.99 -5.00
N VAL A 75 -14.46 0.67 -4.82
CA VAL A 75 -13.77 -0.29 -5.70
C VAL A 75 -14.76 -0.90 -6.68
N ILE A 76 -14.49 -0.74 -7.97
CA ILE A 76 -15.29 -1.34 -9.06
C ILE A 76 -15.00 -2.84 -9.14
N THR A 77 -13.72 -3.20 -9.10
CA THR A 77 -13.27 -4.59 -9.05
C THR A 77 -11.90 -4.67 -8.38
N GLN A 78 -11.61 -5.82 -7.79
CA GLN A 78 -10.33 -6.11 -7.15
C GLN A 78 -9.80 -7.44 -7.66
N VAL A 79 -8.52 -7.45 -8.03
CA VAL A 79 -7.82 -8.66 -8.47
C VAL A 79 -6.44 -8.73 -7.83
N THR A 80 -5.87 -9.92 -7.79
CA THR A 80 -4.49 -10.14 -7.39
C THR A 80 -3.68 -10.47 -8.62
N ILE A 81 -2.58 -9.77 -8.85
CA ILE A 81 -1.67 -10.05 -9.97
C ILE A 81 -0.28 -10.37 -9.46
N GLN A 82 0.49 -11.09 -10.26
CA GLN A 82 1.94 -11.07 -10.13
C GLN A 82 2.48 -9.75 -10.70
N MET A 83 3.29 -9.05 -9.92
CA MET A 83 3.93 -7.80 -10.32
C MET A 83 4.85 -8.04 -11.52
N GLN A 84 4.81 -7.14 -12.49
CA GLN A 84 5.59 -7.23 -13.74
C GLN A 84 6.78 -6.26 -13.76
N GLY A 85 6.96 -5.46 -12.71
CA GLY A 85 8.02 -4.45 -12.65
C GLY A 85 7.73 -3.21 -13.51
N ASP A 86 6.50 -3.05 -14.02
CA ASP A 86 6.07 -1.93 -14.86
C ASP A 86 4.56 -1.71 -14.76
N ARG A 87 4.13 -0.47 -14.49
CA ARG A 87 2.72 -0.15 -14.25
C ARG A 87 1.83 -0.50 -15.44
N LYS A 88 2.31 -0.30 -16.68
CA LYS A 88 1.51 -0.60 -17.88
C LYS A 88 1.33 -2.12 -18.03
N LEU A 89 2.37 -2.89 -17.74
CA LEU A 89 2.30 -4.35 -17.77
C LEU A 89 1.39 -4.87 -16.66
N ASP A 90 1.46 -4.30 -15.47
CA ASP A 90 0.56 -4.62 -14.36
C ASP A 90 -0.89 -4.32 -14.70
N PHE A 91 -1.17 -3.16 -15.31
CA PHE A 91 -2.53 -2.79 -15.71
C PHE A 91 -3.07 -3.78 -16.74
N LYS A 92 -2.24 -4.21 -17.68
CA LYS A 92 -2.61 -5.25 -18.65
C LYS A 92 -2.88 -6.59 -17.96
N ALA A 93 -2.06 -6.99 -16.98
CA ALA A 93 -2.26 -8.21 -16.20
C ALA A 93 -3.54 -8.14 -15.37
N ALA A 94 -3.80 -7.01 -14.72
CA ALA A 94 -5.01 -6.79 -13.94
C ALA A 94 -6.26 -6.80 -14.82
N ASN A 95 -6.19 -6.21 -16.01
CA ASN A 95 -7.27 -6.32 -17.00
C ASN A 95 -7.50 -7.77 -17.43
N ALA A 96 -6.45 -8.57 -17.62
CA ALA A 96 -6.60 -9.98 -17.98
C ALA A 96 -7.27 -10.79 -16.85
N GLU A 97 -6.80 -10.61 -15.61
CA GLU A 97 -7.36 -11.28 -14.44
C GLU A 97 -8.81 -10.87 -14.17
N ALA A 98 -9.15 -9.60 -14.38
CA ALA A 98 -10.49 -9.06 -14.21
C ALA A 98 -11.44 -9.37 -15.40
N GLY A 99 -10.95 -10.05 -16.46
CA GLY A 99 -11.73 -10.29 -17.67
C GLY A 99 -12.08 -9.04 -18.48
N LEU A 100 -11.34 -7.94 -18.29
CA LEU A 100 -11.54 -6.66 -18.96
C LEU A 100 -10.83 -6.68 -20.32
N ASN A 101 -11.64 -6.85 -21.36
CA ASN A 101 -11.17 -6.93 -22.74
C ASN A 101 -11.44 -5.63 -23.49
N GLY A 102 -10.49 -5.22 -24.34
CA GLY A 102 -10.71 -4.12 -25.27
C GLY A 102 -11.57 -4.54 -26.47
N VAL A 103 -11.81 -3.61 -27.39
CA VAL A 103 -12.68 -3.81 -28.59
C VAL A 103 -12.36 -5.07 -29.40
N ARG A 104 -11.09 -5.50 -29.44
CA ARG A 104 -10.64 -6.71 -30.16
C ARG A 104 -10.74 -8.01 -29.36
N GLY A 105 -11.41 -7.99 -28.20
CA GLY A 105 -11.62 -9.17 -27.35
C GLY A 105 -10.42 -9.58 -26.50
N ASN A 106 -9.34 -8.79 -26.49
CA ASN A 106 -8.12 -9.08 -25.71
C ASN A 106 -7.90 -8.03 -24.61
N PRO A 107 -7.30 -8.39 -23.48
CA PRO A 107 -6.87 -7.43 -22.46
C PRO A 107 -5.82 -6.48 -23.03
N THR A 108 -6.05 -5.18 -22.87
CA THR A 108 -5.12 -4.11 -23.26
C THR A 108 -4.94 -3.17 -22.09
N ILE A 109 -3.93 -2.29 -22.10
CA ILE A 109 -3.67 -1.37 -20.97
C ILE A 109 -4.90 -0.52 -20.64
N ASP A 110 -5.67 -0.10 -21.65
CA ASP A 110 -6.81 0.81 -21.50
C ASP A 110 -8.17 0.11 -21.51
N ALA A 111 -8.23 -1.22 -21.45
CA ALA A 111 -9.48 -1.97 -21.53
C ALA A 111 -10.48 -1.55 -20.43
N HIS A 112 -9.99 -1.31 -19.21
CA HIS A 112 -10.82 -0.78 -18.12
C HIS A 112 -11.43 0.59 -18.43
N ARG A 113 -10.68 1.50 -19.08
CA ARG A 113 -11.19 2.83 -19.43
C ARG A 113 -12.26 2.77 -20.50
N GLN A 114 -12.12 1.86 -21.46
CA GLN A 114 -13.13 1.64 -22.50
C GLN A 114 -14.44 1.12 -21.89
N MET A 115 -14.38 0.34 -20.81
CA MET A 115 -15.55 -0.25 -20.17
C MET A 115 -16.20 0.67 -19.12
N TYR A 116 -15.40 1.35 -18.30
CA TYR A 116 -15.89 2.09 -17.13
C TYR A 116 -15.64 3.61 -17.21
N GLY A 117 -15.04 4.11 -18.28
CA GLY A 117 -14.72 5.53 -18.45
C GLY A 117 -13.46 5.94 -17.67
N ASP A 118 -13.56 7.00 -16.88
CA ASP A 118 -12.42 7.58 -16.17
C ASP A 118 -12.10 6.83 -14.86
N VAL A 119 -11.39 5.72 -15.02
CA VAL A 119 -10.94 4.85 -13.94
C VAL A 119 -9.46 4.51 -14.12
N THR A 120 -8.81 4.15 -13.02
CA THR A 120 -7.42 3.70 -13.01
C THR A 120 -7.24 2.52 -12.07
N TRP A 121 -6.29 1.66 -12.40
CA TRP A 121 -5.82 0.64 -11.48
C TRP A 121 -4.95 1.27 -10.41
N HIS A 122 -5.25 0.93 -9.15
CA HIS A 122 -4.52 1.31 -7.96
C HIS A 122 -3.81 0.08 -7.37
N HIS A 123 -2.51 0.24 -7.12
CA HIS A 123 -1.63 -0.73 -6.49
C HIS A 123 -1.79 -0.66 -4.96
N ALA A 124 -2.72 -1.44 -4.41
CA ALA A 124 -3.16 -1.31 -3.02
C ALA A 124 -2.20 -1.95 -2.00
N THR A 125 -1.66 -3.13 -2.30
CA THR A 125 -0.73 -3.85 -1.41
C THR A 125 0.27 -4.68 -2.20
N TYR A 126 1.41 -5.05 -1.62
CA TYR A 126 2.39 -5.96 -2.23
C TYR A 126 2.90 -7.01 -1.24
N ASP A 127 3.00 -8.26 -1.69
CA ASP A 127 3.63 -9.38 -0.99
C ASP A 127 4.95 -9.77 -1.68
N PRO A 128 6.11 -9.48 -1.07
CA PRO A 128 7.41 -9.80 -1.66
C PRO A 128 7.71 -11.30 -1.71
N LYS A 129 7.02 -12.15 -0.95
CA LYS A 129 7.27 -13.61 -0.97
C LYS A 129 6.73 -14.25 -2.23
N THR A 130 5.56 -13.78 -2.67
CA THR A 130 4.85 -14.31 -3.84
C THR A 130 4.99 -13.39 -5.06
N ASN A 131 5.61 -12.23 -4.89
CA ASN A 131 5.66 -11.14 -5.88
C ASN A 131 4.26 -10.75 -6.38
N THR A 132 3.26 -10.79 -5.50
CA THR A 132 1.87 -10.45 -5.85
C THR A 132 1.47 -9.10 -5.31
N ALA A 133 0.54 -8.45 -5.99
CA ALA A 133 -0.07 -7.21 -5.54
C ALA A 133 -1.58 -7.26 -5.68
N ILE A 134 -2.29 -6.66 -4.71
CA ILE A 134 -3.73 -6.40 -4.86
C ILE A 134 -3.89 -5.14 -5.72
N MET A 135 -4.66 -5.29 -6.79
CA MET A 135 -5.03 -4.22 -7.70
C MET A 135 -6.50 -3.88 -7.49
N GLN A 136 -6.79 -2.61 -7.25
CA GLN A 136 -8.16 -2.11 -7.11
C GLN A 136 -8.46 -1.17 -8.28
N LEU A 137 -9.52 -1.45 -9.03
CA LEU A 137 -10.00 -0.54 -10.06
C LEU A 137 -10.90 0.50 -9.40
N VAL A 138 -10.48 1.76 -9.44
CA VAL A 138 -11.16 2.88 -8.78
C VAL A 138 -11.33 4.04 -9.76
N ARG A 139 -12.22 4.98 -9.45
CA ARG A 139 -12.34 6.22 -10.24
C ARG A 139 -11.03 7.00 -10.13
N THR A 140 -10.59 7.60 -11.24
CA THR A 140 -9.35 8.39 -11.27
C THR A 140 -9.41 9.54 -10.25
N SER A 141 -10.58 10.17 -10.11
CA SER A 141 -10.80 11.24 -9.13
C SER A 141 -10.66 10.79 -7.67
N ASP A 142 -11.17 9.61 -7.31
CA ASP A 142 -11.01 9.05 -5.96
C ASP A 142 -9.52 8.69 -5.71
N HIS A 143 -8.81 8.23 -6.74
CA HIS A 143 -7.37 7.94 -6.65
C HIS A 143 -6.52 9.20 -6.45
N GLU A 144 -6.79 10.24 -7.25
CA GLU A 144 -6.06 11.52 -7.20
C GLU A 144 -6.32 12.28 -5.90
N ALA A 145 -7.52 12.20 -5.33
CA ALA A 145 -7.84 12.79 -4.03
C ALA A 145 -6.99 12.23 -2.88
N SER A 146 -6.41 11.05 -3.06
CA SER A 146 -5.54 10.37 -2.09
C SER A 146 -4.05 10.53 -2.43
N LEU A 147 -3.67 11.42 -3.36
CA LEU A 147 -2.26 11.74 -3.64
C LEU A 147 -1.77 12.88 -2.71
N PRO A 148 -0.49 12.86 -2.28
CA PRO A 148 0.51 11.84 -2.58
C PRO A 148 0.40 10.64 -1.65
N HIS A 149 0.45 9.42 -2.22
CA HIS A 149 0.62 8.18 -1.46
C HIS A 149 1.82 7.40 -1.99
N GLN A 150 2.43 6.61 -1.11
CA GLN A 150 3.38 5.58 -1.51
C GLN A 150 2.63 4.25 -1.50
N GLY A 151 2.63 3.57 -2.64
CA GLY A 151 1.87 2.32 -2.79
C GLY A 151 2.78 1.13 -2.98
N SER A 152 2.17 0.01 -3.32
CA SER A 152 2.83 -1.28 -3.49
C SER A 152 3.97 -1.30 -4.53
N VAL A 153 3.96 -0.33 -5.46
CA VAL A 153 5.09 -0.05 -6.36
C VAL A 153 6.37 0.27 -5.57
N LYS A 154 6.30 1.14 -4.57
CA LYS A 154 7.44 1.52 -3.74
C LYS A 154 7.94 0.35 -2.90
N GLU A 155 7.02 -0.45 -2.36
CA GLU A 155 7.37 -1.68 -1.63
C GLU A 155 8.12 -2.67 -2.51
N PHE A 156 7.73 -2.81 -3.78
CA PHE A 156 8.51 -3.59 -4.75
C PHE A 156 9.88 -2.97 -5.02
N GLU A 157 9.97 -1.66 -5.22
CA GLU A 157 11.26 -0.99 -5.45
C GLU A 157 12.21 -1.21 -4.27
N ASP A 158 11.70 -1.13 -3.04
CA ASP A 158 12.48 -1.34 -1.82
C ASP A 158 12.87 -2.81 -1.62
N ALA A 159 11.95 -3.75 -1.89
CA ALA A 159 12.22 -5.18 -1.80
C ALA A 159 13.21 -5.67 -2.85
N THR A 160 13.24 -5.04 -4.02
CA THR A 160 14.08 -5.47 -5.14
C THR A 160 15.35 -4.64 -5.34
N GLY A 161 15.39 -3.41 -4.82
CA GLY A 161 16.43 -2.43 -5.10
C GLY A 161 16.38 -1.90 -6.54
N THR A 162 15.28 -2.10 -7.27
CA THR A 162 15.15 -1.70 -8.68
C THR A 162 14.09 -0.63 -8.85
N LYS A 163 14.32 0.33 -9.75
CA LYS A 163 13.34 1.37 -10.06
C LYS A 163 12.21 0.82 -10.94
N TYR A 164 10.96 1.02 -10.57
CA TYR A 164 9.80 0.52 -11.29
C TYR A 164 9.75 1.10 -12.72
N GLY A 165 9.38 0.25 -13.69
CA GLY A 165 9.36 0.57 -15.11
C GLY A 165 10.72 0.41 -15.82
N SER A 166 11.82 0.24 -15.07
CA SER A 166 13.14 -0.04 -15.65
C SER A 166 13.22 -1.45 -16.26
N ALA A 167 14.22 -1.68 -17.13
CA ALA A 167 14.50 -3.01 -17.67
C ALA A 167 14.85 -4.00 -16.54
N ASP A 168 15.64 -3.56 -15.57
CA ASP A 168 16.06 -4.36 -14.41
C ASP A 168 14.87 -4.77 -13.55
N ALA A 169 13.92 -3.87 -13.31
CA ALA A 169 12.69 -4.19 -12.57
C ALA A 169 11.85 -5.26 -13.27
N LYS A 170 11.72 -5.18 -14.61
CA LYS A 170 11.02 -6.18 -15.43
C LYS A 170 11.72 -7.53 -15.38
N GLU A 171 13.05 -7.55 -15.49
CA GLU A 171 13.84 -8.78 -15.39
C GLU A 171 13.73 -9.40 -14.00
N LYS A 172 13.80 -8.57 -12.94
CA LYS A 172 13.67 -9.01 -11.56
C LYS A 172 12.28 -9.60 -11.29
N ALA A 173 11.22 -8.91 -11.70
CA ALA A 173 9.84 -9.40 -11.62
C ALA A 173 9.69 -10.74 -12.34
N LYS A 174 10.23 -10.87 -13.56
CA LYS A 174 10.20 -12.13 -14.33
C LYS A 174 10.89 -13.28 -13.58
N LYS A 175 12.02 -13.03 -12.92
CA LYS A 175 12.71 -14.04 -12.09
C LYS A 175 11.87 -14.43 -10.88
N LEU A 176 11.28 -13.46 -10.18
CA LEU A 176 10.41 -13.71 -9.04
C LEU A 176 9.16 -14.54 -9.41
N ASN A 177 8.62 -14.34 -10.61
CA ASN A 177 7.44 -15.05 -11.12
C ASN A 177 7.73 -16.46 -11.67
N SER A 178 8.99 -16.88 -11.70
CA SER A 178 9.42 -18.16 -12.27
C SER A 178 9.60 -19.29 -11.25
N HIS A 179 9.28 -19.02 -9.98
CA HIS A 179 9.36 -19.93 -8.84
C HIS A 179 7.97 -20.20 -8.26
#